data_AF-A0A2G5VTM1-F1
#
_entry.id   AF-A0A2G5VTM1-F1
#
_cell.length_a   1.000
_cell.length_b   1.000
_cell.length_c   1.000
_cell.angle_alpha   90.00
_cell.angle_beta   90.00
_cell.angle_gamma   90.00
#
_symmetry.space_group_name_H-M   'P 1'
#
loop_
_entity.id
_entity.type
_entity.pdbx_description
1 polymer ?
#
loop_
_entity_poly.entity_id
_entity_poly.type
_entity_poly.pdbx_seq_one_letter_code
_entity_poly.pdbx_strand_id
1 'polypeptide(L)'
;MHLRDGRFLDAHTDFFEAFKNYDESGSARRTTCLKYLVLANMLIKSDINPFDSQEAKPFKNEPEIVAMTQMVQAYQDNDIQAFEQIMADHQ
;
A
#
# COMPACT_ATOMS: atom_id res chain seq x y z
N MET A 1 -7.29 -10.66 -13.18
CA MET A 1 -6.33 -9.76 -12.49
C MET A 1 -5.94 -10.48 -11.21
N HIS A 2 -4.64 -10.64 -10.94
CA HIS A 2 -4.10 -11.48 -9.88
C HIS A 2 -4.82 -11.35 -8.52
N LEU A 3 -5.14 -10.11 -8.11
CA LEU A 3 -5.85 -9.81 -6.86
C LEU A 3 -7.23 -10.50 -6.76
N ARG A 4 -7.99 -10.58 -7.86
CA ARG A 4 -9.32 -11.23 -7.90
C ARG A 4 -9.23 -12.75 -7.88
N ASP A 5 -8.10 -13.29 -8.33
CA ASP A 5 -7.85 -14.74 -8.40
C ASP A 5 -7.23 -15.26 -7.09
N GLY A 6 -7.09 -14.42 -6.06
CA GLY A 6 -6.41 -14.76 -4.81
C GLY A 6 -4.87 -14.86 -4.92
N ARG A 7 -4.31 -14.50 -6.08
CA ARG A 7 -2.86 -14.53 -6.35
C ARG A 7 -2.21 -13.25 -5.84
N PHE A 8 -2.20 -13.06 -4.53
CA PHE A 8 -1.78 -11.80 -3.90
C PHE A 8 -0.28 -11.51 -4.05
N LEU A 9 0.57 -12.54 -4.09
CA LEU A 9 2.01 -12.36 -4.32
C LEU A 9 2.29 -11.85 -5.74
N ASP A 10 1.65 -12.45 -6.75
CA ASP A 10 1.75 -11.98 -8.13
C ASP A 10 1.19 -10.56 -8.28
N ALA A 11 0.08 -10.27 -7.59
CA ALA A 11 -0.50 -8.93 -7.58
C ALA A 11 0.45 -7.89 -6.95
N HIS A 12 1.11 -8.24 -5.84
CA HIS A 12 2.10 -7.40 -5.19
C HIS A 12 3.26 -7.07 -6.15
N THR A 13 3.81 -8.07 -6.83
CA THR A 13 4.88 -7.88 -7.83
C THR A 13 4.43 -6.97 -8.97
N ASP A 14 3.26 -7.24 -9.56
CA ASP A 14 2.69 -6.41 -10.64
C ASP A 14 2.51 -4.94 -10.21
N PHE A 15 1.95 -4.72 -9.01
CA PHE A 15 1.73 -3.35 -8.50
C PHE A 15 3.03 -2.64 -8.16
N PHE A 16 4.06 -3.36 -7.69
CA PHE A 16 5.36 -2.77 -7.40
C PHE A 16 6.06 -2.32 -8.68
N GLU A 17 6.07 -3.16 -9.72
CA GLU A 17 6.63 -2.80 -11.02
C GLU A 17 5.85 -1.67 -11.68
N ALA A 18 4.52 -1.74 -11.65
CA ALA A 18 3.67 -0.67 -12.18
C ALA A 18 3.89 0.66 -11.43
N PHE A 19 4.05 0.62 -10.09
CA PHE A 19 4.33 1.80 -9.29
C PHE A 19 5.64 2.48 -9.71
N LYS A 20 6.74 1.72 -9.86
CA LYS A 20 8.01 2.26 -10.34
C LYS A 20 7.88 2.92 -11.71
N ASN A 21 7.24 2.23 -12.67
CA ASN A 21 7.02 2.78 -14.01
C ASN A 21 6.16 4.07 -13.99
N TYR A 22 5.14 4.13 -13.12
CA TYR A 22 4.33 5.34 -12.98
C TYR A 22 5.10 6.48 -12.30
N ASP A 23 5.98 6.19 -11.36
CA ASP A 23 6.79 7.22 -10.71
C ASP A 23 7.86 7.78 -11.65
N GLU A 24 8.59 6.91 -12.35
CA GLU A 24 9.59 7.29 -13.35
C GLU A 24 9.00 8.14 -14.50
N SER A 25 7.77 7.85 -14.90
CA SER A 25 7.05 8.63 -15.93
C SER A 25 6.37 9.88 -15.39
N GLY A 26 6.40 10.14 -14.07
CA GLY A 26 5.69 11.26 -13.44
C GLY A 26 4.17 11.17 -13.51
N SER A 27 3.62 9.96 -13.72
CA SER A 27 2.18 9.72 -13.85
C SER A 27 1.47 9.87 -12.50
N ALA A 28 0.38 10.64 -12.49
CA ALA A 28 -0.49 10.76 -11.31
C ALA A 28 -1.07 9.41 -10.84
N ARG A 29 -1.09 8.38 -11.70
CA ARG A 29 -1.55 7.04 -11.35
C ARG A 29 -0.67 6.34 -10.31
N ARG A 30 0.55 6.83 -10.06
CA ARG A 30 1.45 6.26 -9.04
C ARG A 30 0.79 6.18 -7.66
N THR A 31 0.02 7.20 -7.27
CA THR A 31 -0.64 7.25 -5.95
C THR A 31 -1.71 6.17 -5.82
N THR A 32 -2.55 5.98 -6.85
CA THR A 32 -3.52 4.89 -6.87
C THR A 32 -2.85 3.52 -6.90
N CYS A 33 -1.79 3.36 -7.68
CA CYS A 33 -1.02 2.11 -7.76
C CYS A 33 -0.39 1.75 -6.41
N LEU A 34 0.16 2.75 -5.72
CA LEU A 34 0.74 2.59 -4.39
C LEU A 34 -0.29 2.12 -3.36
N LYS A 35 -1.54 2.63 -3.42
CA LYS A 35 -2.64 2.14 -2.57
C LYS A 35 -2.88 0.63 -2.78
N TYR A 36 -2.88 0.17 -4.03
CA TYR A 36 -3.07 -1.25 -4.33
C TYR A 36 -1.86 -2.11 -3.95
N LEU A 37 -0.64 -1.59 -4.11
CA LEU A 37 0.57 -2.23 -3.62
C LEU A 37 0.49 -2.47 -2.11
N VAL A 38 0.12 -1.43 -1.35
CA VAL A 38 -0.02 -1.52 0.11
C VAL A 38 -1.09 -2.54 0.50
N LEU A 39 -2.24 -2.55 -0.18
CA LEU A 39 -3.27 -3.55 0.04
C LEU A 39 -2.75 -4.98 -0.23
N ALA A 40 -2.08 -5.20 -1.34
CA ALA A 40 -1.50 -6.50 -1.68
C ALA A 40 -0.45 -6.93 -0.64
N ASN A 41 0.36 -5.99 -0.13
CA ASN A 41 1.35 -6.24 0.92
C ASN A 41 0.72 -6.74 2.23
N MET A 42 -0.41 -6.15 2.65
CA MET A 42 -1.16 -6.64 3.80
C MET A 42 -1.75 -8.03 3.54
N LEU A 43 -2.31 -8.28 2.35
CA LEU A 43 -2.93 -9.56 1.99
C LEU A 43 -1.95 -10.73 1.93
N ILE A 44 -0.68 -10.49 1.56
CA ILE A 44 0.39 -11.50 1.63
C ILE A 44 0.97 -11.67 3.04
N LYS A 45 0.47 -10.91 4.03
CA LYS A 45 0.96 -10.89 5.42
C LYS A 45 2.46 -10.60 5.49
N SER A 46 2.91 -9.63 4.70
CA SER A 46 4.31 -9.21 4.71
C SER A 46 4.65 -8.47 5.99
N ASP A 47 5.73 -8.88 6.65
CA ASP A 47 6.32 -8.16 7.78
C ASP A 47 7.10 -6.91 7.32
N ILE A 48 7.32 -6.75 6.01
CA ILE A 48 8.05 -5.64 5.44
C ILE A 48 7.07 -4.49 5.14
N ASN A 49 7.35 -3.32 5.70
CA ASN A 49 6.58 -2.13 5.41
C ASN A 49 6.93 -1.61 3.99
N PRO A 50 5.95 -1.44 3.09
CA PRO A 50 6.22 -1.00 1.72
C PRO A 50 6.86 0.40 1.67
N PHE A 51 6.62 1.24 2.67
CA PHE A 51 7.17 2.60 2.79
C PHE A 51 8.63 2.64 3.29
N ASP A 52 9.22 1.50 3.63
CA ASP A 52 10.66 1.41 3.91
C ASP A 52 11.49 1.29 2.62
N SER A 53 10.85 0.96 1.49
CA SER A 53 11.50 0.99 0.17
C SER A 53 11.92 2.41 -0.22
N GLN A 54 13.01 2.56 -0.96
CA GLN A 54 13.50 3.87 -1.38
C GLN A 54 12.48 4.59 -2.27
N GLU A 55 11.73 3.81 -3.05
CA GLU A 55 10.73 4.25 -4.01
C GLU A 55 9.46 4.77 -3.32
N ALA A 56 8.98 4.10 -2.28
CA ALA A 56 7.72 4.50 -1.61
C ALA A 56 7.94 5.44 -0.42
N LYS A 57 9.14 5.47 0.18
CA LYS A 57 9.46 6.32 1.35
C LYS A 57 9.10 7.80 1.19
N PRO A 58 9.30 8.46 0.02
CA PRO A 58 8.92 9.86 -0.17
C PRO A 58 7.40 10.10 -0.03
N PHE A 59 6.58 9.09 -0.30
CA PHE A 59 5.12 9.21 -0.34
C PHE A 59 4.45 9.03 1.02
N LYS A 60 5.21 8.64 2.05
CA LYS A 60 4.67 8.27 3.38
C LYS A 60 3.79 9.35 4.01
N ASN A 61 4.13 10.62 3.76
CA ASN A 61 3.46 11.79 4.35
C ASN A 61 2.51 12.50 3.37
N GLU A 62 2.30 11.95 2.17
CA GLU A 62 1.32 12.51 1.22
C GLU A 62 -0.10 12.39 1.82
N PRO A 63 -0.94 13.44 1.72
CA PRO A 63 -2.28 13.42 2.31
C PRO A 63 -3.15 12.25 1.84
N GLU A 64 -2.98 11.82 0.59
CA GLU A 64 -3.72 10.69 0.04
C GLU A 64 -3.21 9.32 0.49
N ILE A 65 -2.04 9.25 1.13
CA ILE A 65 -1.31 8.03 1.47
C ILE A 65 -1.19 7.82 2.98
N VAL A 66 -1.26 8.89 3.78
CA VAL A 66 -1.10 8.81 5.25
C VAL A 66 -2.02 7.76 5.90
N ALA A 67 -3.28 7.67 5.44
CA ALA A 67 -4.22 6.64 5.89
C ALA A 67 -3.72 5.22 5.60
N MET A 68 -3.16 4.98 4.41
CA MET A 68 -2.57 3.69 4.04
C MET A 68 -1.35 3.35 4.90
N THR A 69 -0.48 4.33 5.16
CA THR A 69 0.67 4.17 6.05
C THR A 69 0.23 3.75 7.46
N GLN A 70 -0.78 4.43 8.00
CA GLN A 70 -1.33 4.13 9.33
C GLN A 70 -1.99 2.75 9.36
N MET A 71 -2.74 2.39 8.31
CA MET A 71 -3.37 1.06 8.20
C MET A 71 -2.35 -0.07 8.16
N VAL A 72 -1.23 0.09 7.45
CA VAL A 72 -0.14 -0.91 7.48
C VAL A 72 0.42 -1.08 8.87
N GLN A 73 0.67 0.03 9.58
CA GLN A 73 1.20 -0.03 10.94
C GLN A 73 0.25 -0.76 11.88
N ALA A 74 -1.03 -0.38 11.90
CA ALA A 74 -2.05 -1.04 12.70
C ALA A 74 -2.20 -2.53 12.36
N TYR A 75 -2.10 -2.88 11.07
CA TYR A 75 -2.11 -4.27 10.62
C TYR A 75 -0.91 -5.07 11.14
N GLN A 76 0.30 -4.51 11.07
CA GLN A 76 1.52 -5.14 11.59
C GLN A 76 1.51 -5.29 13.11
N ASP A 77 0.97 -4.31 13.82
CA ASP A 77 0.83 -4.32 15.28
C ASP A 77 -0.31 -5.24 15.76
N ASN A 78 -1.08 -5.83 14.84
CA ASN A 78 -2.31 -6.58 15.12
C ASN A 78 -3.34 -5.76 15.93
N ASP A 79 -3.36 -4.43 15.74
CA ASP A 79 -4.28 -3.51 16.41
C ASP A 79 -5.52 -3.26 15.54
N ILE A 80 -6.53 -4.10 15.73
CA ILE A 80 -7.79 -4.00 14.98
C ILE A 80 -8.56 -2.71 15.31
N GLN A 81 -8.48 -2.20 16.54
CA GLN A 81 -9.20 -1.00 16.95
C GLN A 81 -8.62 0.23 16.25
N ALA A 82 -7.29 0.32 16.18
CA ALA A 82 -6.63 1.38 15.40
C ALA A 82 -6.98 1.28 13.91
N PHE A 83 -6.96 0.06 13.33
CA PHE A 83 -7.30 -0.13 11.93
C PHE A 83 -8.73 0.33 11.59
N GLU A 84 -9.72 -0.05 12.41
CA GLU A 84 -11.11 0.35 12.24
C GLU A 84 -11.30 1.87 12.40
N GLN A 85 -10.63 2.48 13.39
CA GLN A 85 -10.67 3.93 13.60
C GLN A 85 -10.13 4.70 12.39
N ILE A 86 -8.98 4.28 11.84
CA ILE A 86 -8.38 4.92 10.66
C ILE A 86 -9.34 4.85 9.46
N MET A 87 -10.01 3.69 9.28
CA MET A 87 -10.98 3.51 8.19
C MET A 87 -12.21 4.40 8.36
N ALA A 88 -12.71 4.56 9.60
CA ALA A 88 -13.84 5.43 9.90
C ALA A 88 -13.52 6.93 9.70
N ASP A 89 -12.29 7.34 10.04
CA ASP A 89 -11.86 8.74 9.91
C ASP A 89 -11.64 9.18 8.45
N HIS A 90 -11.47 8.23 7.52
CA HIS A 90 -11.18 8.48 6.10
C HIS A 90 -12.29 7.98 5.16
N GLN A 91 -13.51 7.81 5.69
CA GLN A 91 -14.69 7.35 4.94
C GLN A 91 -15.41 8.46 4.16
#